data_AF-A0A328XN37-F1
#
_entry.id   AF-A0A328XN37-F1
#
_cell.length_a   1.000
_cell.length_b   1.000
_cell.length_c   1.000
_cell.angle_alpha   90.00
_cell.angle_beta   90.00
_cell.angle_gamma   90.00
#
_symmetry.space_group_name_H-M   'P 1'
#
loop_
_entity.id
_entity.type
_entity.pdbx_description
1 polymer ?
#
loop_
_entity_poly.entity_id
_entity_poly.type
_entity_poly.pdbx_seq_one_letter_code
_entity_poly.pdbx_strand_id
1 'polypeptide(L)'
;MTRRIISPCVGLCSTTVGDDVCRGCQRHSDEIRDWPTYEFDERDLRLAELDALRVAAAGELLRVVDADMLKTQLDRHRIRHRDDQPPLSQAVELLRVGRDRINDLSRYGLEAVGEGQGLSPAALHAQLVPRLMAVAEARRQAST
;
A
#
# COMPACT_ATOMS: atom_id res chain seq x y z
N MET A 1 29.26 7.01 -0.72
CA MET A 1 28.05 7.33 0.07
C MET A 1 27.17 6.09 0.09
N THR A 2 26.91 5.51 1.26
CA THR A 2 26.06 4.32 1.38
C THR A 2 24.60 4.75 1.31
N ARG A 3 23.91 4.49 0.21
CA ARG A 3 22.47 4.75 0.08
C ARG A 3 21.72 3.75 0.96
N ARG A 4 20.76 4.22 1.77
CA ARG A 4 19.96 3.34 2.63
C ARG A 4 19.07 2.46 1.77
N ILE A 5 18.97 1.18 2.13
CA ILE A 5 18.01 0.26 1.52
C ILE A 5 16.61 0.63 2.04
N ILE A 6 15.76 1.14 1.15
CA ILE A 6 14.35 1.38 1.44
C ILE A 6 13.59 0.07 1.24
N SER A 7 12.60 -0.20 2.09
CA SER A 7 11.77 -1.40 1.98
C SER A 7 10.29 -1.05 2.21
N PRO A 8 9.39 -1.56 1.35
CA PRO A 8 7.95 -1.36 1.51
C PRO A 8 7.34 -2.33 2.55
N CYS A 9 8.15 -3.20 3.15
CA CYS A 9 7.69 -4.15 4.17
C CYS A 9 7.00 -3.41 5.32
N VAL A 10 5.85 -3.89 5.80
CA VAL A 10 5.10 -3.27 6.91
C VAL A 10 5.30 -4.00 8.25
N GLY A 11 6.24 -4.96 8.31
CA GLY A 11 6.50 -5.77 9.51
C GLY A 11 5.52 -6.94 9.72
N LEU A 12 4.61 -7.16 8.77
CA LEU A 12 3.75 -8.34 8.69
C LEU A 12 4.05 -9.06 7.38
N CYS A 13 4.43 -10.34 7.46
CA CYS A 13 4.68 -11.16 6.28
C CYS A 13 3.74 -12.35 6.28
N SER A 14 2.83 -12.38 5.32
CA SER A 14 1.86 -13.48 5.21
C SER A 14 2.37 -14.64 4.33
N THR A 15 3.50 -14.43 3.65
CA THR A 15 4.16 -15.51 2.88
C THR A 15 4.77 -16.60 3.76
N THR A 16 5.06 -16.28 5.03
CA THR A 16 5.51 -17.27 6.01
C THR A 16 4.41 -18.24 6.44
N VAL A 17 3.15 -17.93 6.13
CA VAL A 17 1.98 -18.75 6.43
C VAL A 17 1.26 -19.24 5.16
N GLY A 18 1.92 -19.16 4.00
CA GLY A 18 1.49 -19.82 2.77
C GLY A 18 0.93 -18.93 1.66
N ASP A 19 0.90 -17.60 1.82
CA ASP A 19 0.54 -16.72 0.70
C ASP A 19 1.72 -16.56 -0.28
N ASP A 20 1.50 -16.62 -1.59
CA ASP A 20 2.57 -16.34 -2.58
C ASP A 20 2.92 -14.85 -2.67
N VAL A 21 1.96 -13.99 -2.32
CA VAL A 21 2.09 -12.53 -2.25
C VAL A 21 1.79 -12.05 -0.84
N CYS A 22 2.64 -11.19 -0.29
CA CYS A 22 2.42 -10.63 1.04
C CYS A 22 1.24 -9.65 1.07
N ARG A 23 0.23 -9.93 1.91
CA ARG A 23 -0.92 -9.04 2.14
C ARG A 23 -0.56 -7.65 2.68
N GLY A 24 0.62 -7.50 3.27
CA GLY A 24 1.11 -6.24 3.81
C GLY A 24 1.80 -5.36 2.77
N CYS A 25 2.86 -5.88 2.15
CA CYS A 25 3.72 -5.10 1.24
C CYS A 25 3.52 -5.41 -0.25
N GLN A 26 2.64 -6.36 -0.60
CA GLN A 26 2.31 -6.74 -1.99
C GLN A 26 3.50 -7.21 -2.83
N ARG A 27 4.61 -7.59 -2.18
CA ARG A 27 5.73 -8.29 -2.79
C ARG A 27 5.48 -9.80 -2.79
N HIS A 28 5.93 -10.50 -3.83
CA HIS A 28 5.91 -11.95 -3.84
C HIS A 28 7.08 -12.55 -3.05
N SER A 29 6.98 -13.83 -2.70
CA SER A 29 7.94 -14.54 -1.84
C SER A 29 9.39 -14.43 -2.34
N ASP A 30 9.63 -14.64 -3.63
CA ASP A 30 10.97 -14.53 -4.21
C ASP A 30 11.53 -13.10 -4.13
N GLU A 31 10.73 -12.08 -4.48
CA GLU A 31 11.13 -10.66 -4.36
C GLU A 31 11.46 -10.28 -2.91
N ILE A 32 10.74 -10.84 -1.93
CA ILE A 32 11.02 -10.64 -0.51
C ILE A 32 12.37 -11.25 -0.12
N ARG A 33 12.63 -12.48 -0.55
CA ARG A 33 13.88 -13.22 -0.27
C ARG A 33 15.08 -12.51 -0.89
N ASP A 34 14.94 -12.07 -2.13
CA ASP A 34 16.04 -11.56 -2.95
C ASP A 34 16.21 -10.03 -2.81
N TRP A 35 15.32 -9.33 -2.10
CA TRP A 35 15.41 -7.88 -1.83
C TRP A 35 16.79 -7.38 -1.36
N PRO A 36 17.51 -8.08 -0.45
CA PRO A 36 18.82 -7.65 0.00
C PRO A 36 19.89 -7.69 -1.10
N THR A 37 19.68 -8.49 -2.16
CA THR A 37 20.65 -8.67 -3.26
C THR A 37 20.40 -7.74 -4.44
N TYR A 38 19.21 -7.15 -4.55
CA TYR A 38 18.90 -6.20 -5.63
C TYR A 38 19.80 -4.97 -5.62
N GLU A 39 20.12 -4.44 -6.79
CA GLU A 39 20.79 -3.15 -6.92
C GLU A 39 19.84 -2.00 -6.58
N PHE A 40 20.37 -0.81 -6.33
CA PHE A 40 19.52 0.35 -5.95
C PHE A 40 18.47 0.68 -7.01
N ASP A 41 18.85 0.66 -8.29
CA ASP A 41 17.94 1.00 -9.40
C ASP A 41 16.86 -0.09 -9.57
N GLU A 42 17.21 -1.35 -9.33
CA GLU A 42 16.24 -2.45 -9.33
C GLU A 42 15.23 -2.30 -8.20
N ARG A 43 15.68 -1.95 -6.98
CA ARG A 43 14.76 -1.67 -5.86
C ARG A 43 13.85 -0.49 -6.15
N ASP A 44 14.38 0.57 -6.74
CA ASP A 44 13.59 1.76 -7.11
C ASP A 44 12.51 1.39 -8.14
N LEU A 45 12.86 0.59 -9.14
CA LEU A 45 11.90 0.06 -10.12
C LEU A 45 10.80 -0.76 -9.44
N ARG A 46 11.16 -1.72 -8.57
CA ARG A 46 10.19 -2.54 -7.84
C ARG A 46 9.30 -1.72 -6.92
N LEU A 47 9.85 -0.71 -6.24
CA LEU A 47 9.07 0.22 -5.42
C LEU A 47 8.05 1.00 -6.28
N ALA A 48 8.46 1.50 -7.45
CA ALA A 48 7.58 2.21 -8.36
C ALA A 48 6.45 1.31 -8.89
N GLU A 49 6.75 0.04 -9.23
CA GLU A 49 5.75 -0.95 -9.64
C GLU A 49 4.73 -1.23 -8.52
N LEU A 50 5.21 -1.39 -7.28
CA LEU A 50 4.37 -1.57 -6.09
C LEU A 50 3.49 -0.36 -5.79
N ASP A 51 4.00 0.84 -6.00
CA ASP A 51 3.20 2.04 -5.80
C ASP A 51 2.16 2.22 -6.91
N ALA A 52 2.53 1.96 -8.16
CA ALA A 52 1.61 2.04 -9.30
C ALA A 52 0.42 1.09 -9.13
N LEU A 53 0.65 -0.16 -8.70
CA LEU A 53 -0.44 -1.10 -8.46
C LEU A 53 -1.34 -0.66 -7.30
N ARG A 54 -0.74 -0.13 -6.21
CA ARG A 54 -1.49 0.36 -5.06
C ARG A 54 -2.35 1.56 -5.43
N VAL A 55 -1.81 2.47 -6.23
CA VAL A 55 -2.52 3.64 -6.76
C VAL A 55 -3.69 3.19 -7.65
N ALA A 56 -3.47 2.24 -8.56
CA ALA A 56 -4.52 1.73 -9.44
C ALA A 56 -5.66 1.11 -8.63
N ALA A 57 -5.35 0.17 -7.72
CA ALA A 57 -6.36 -0.53 -6.92
C ALA A 57 -7.09 0.41 -5.94
N ALA A 58 -6.38 1.35 -5.30
CA ALA A 58 -7.00 2.30 -4.39
C ALA A 58 -7.83 3.36 -5.12
N GLY A 59 -7.42 3.77 -6.32
CA GLY A 59 -8.10 4.78 -7.13
C GLY A 59 -9.51 4.39 -7.58
N GLU A 60 -9.84 3.10 -7.59
CA GLU A 60 -11.20 2.61 -7.86
C GLU A 60 -12.19 2.94 -6.72
N LEU A 61 -11.67 3.11 -5.49
CA LEU A 61 -12.47 3.25 -4.27
C LEU A 61 -12.27 4.59 -3.57
N LEU A 62 -11.14 5.25 -3.80
CA LEU A 62 -10.69 6.42 -3.05
C LEU A 62 -10.11 7.49 -3.96
N ARG A 63 -10.28 8.73 -3.55
CA ARG A 63 -9.57 9.89 -4.07
C ARG A 63 -8.87 10.60 -2.91
N VAL A 64 -7.64 11.04 -3.14
CA VAL A 64 -6.94 11.95 -2.23
C VAL A 64 -7.33 13.37 -2.60
N VAL A 65 -7.97 14.08 -1.68
CA VAL A 65 -8.37 15.48 -1.83
C VAL A 65 -7.40 16.44 -1.14
N ASP A 66 -6.66 15.95 -0.14
CA ASP A 66 -5.64 16.71 0.58
C ASP A 66 -4.50 15.78 1.02
N ALA A 67 -3.39 15.80 0.27
CA ALA A 67 -2.25 14.94 0.53
C ALA A 67 -1.46 15.35 1.77
N ASP A 68 -1.41 16.65 2.09
CA ASP A 68 -0.69 17.16 3.26
C ASP A 68 -1.42 16.80 4.55
N MET A 69 -2.77 16.87 4.55
CA MET A 69 -3.58 16.38 5.65
C MET A 69 -3.41 14.86 5.83
N LEU A 70 -3.43 14.09 4.74
CA LEU A 70 -3.21 12.64 4.81
C LEU A 70 -1.86 12.33 5.47
N LYS A 71 -0.79 12.96 5.01
CA LYS A 71 0.56 12.80 5.58
C LYS A 71 0.60 13.18 7.06
N THR A 72 0.03 14.34 7.40
CA THR A 72 -0.04 14.83 8.79
C THR A 72 -0.76 13.83 9.70
N GLN A 73 -1.85 13.22 9.24
CA GLN A 73 -2.56 12.22 10.05
C GLN A 73 -1.76 10.92 10.18
N LEU A 74 -1.09 10.46 9.13
CA LEU A 74 -0.21 9.28 9.20
C LEU A 74 0.91 9.49 10.22
N ASP A 75 1.57 10.65 10.20
CA ASP A 75 2.60 11.03 11.17
C ASP A 75 2.04 11.11 12.59
N ARG A 76 0.92 11.80 12.78
CA ARG A 76 0.24 11.96 14.07
C ARG A 76 -0.10 10.61 14.70
N HIS A 77 -0.59 9.67 13.90
CA HIS A 77 -0.98 8.33 14.34
C HIS A 77 0.17 7.32 14.31
N ARG A 78 1.39 7.75 13.95
CA ARG A 78 2.59 6.90 13.82
C ARG A 78 2.36 5.71 12.90
N ILE A 79 1.57 5.92 11.84
CA ILE A 79 1.34 4.91 10.81
C ILE A 79 2.54 4.94 9.86
N ARG A 80 3.23 3.81 9.78
CA ARG A 80 4.39 3.66 8.92
C ARG A 80 4.01 3.88 7.45
N HIS A 81 4.70 4.80 6.81
CA HIS A 81 4.65 5.07 5.37
C HIS A 81 6.04 5.50 4.91
N ARG A 82 6.28 5.52 3.60
CA ARG A 82 7.49 6.10 3.00
C ARG A 82 7.18 7.51 2.52
N ASP A 83 8.15 8.42 2.65
CA ASP A 83 8.00 9.81 2.19
C ASP A 83 7.83 9.93 0.68
N ASP A 84 8.41 8.99 -0.08
CA ASP A 84 8.44 8.98 -1.54
C ASP A 84 7.24 8.27 -2.19
N GLN A 85 6.41 7.58 -1.40
CA GLN A 85 5.28 6.81 -1.96
C GLN A 85 4.09 7.73 -2.27
N PRO A 86 3.35 7.47 -3.36
CA PRO A 86 2.21 8.28 -3.75
C PRO A 86 1.13 8.39 -2.66
N PRO A 87 0.36 9.50 -2.59
CA PRO A 87 -0.67 9.68 -1.56
C PRO A 87 -1.72 8.56 -1.52
N LEU A 88 -2.14 8.01 -2.66
CA LEU A 88 -3.06 6.86 -2.66
C LEU A 88 -2.40 5.58 -2.10
N SER A 89 -1.10 5.36 -2.32
CA SER A 89 -0.34 4.28 -1.66
C SER A 89 -0.24 4.51 -0.14
N GLN A 90 -0.14 5.77 0.30
CA GLN A 90 -0.24 6.15 1.72
C GLN A 90 -1.64 5.88 2.32
N ALA A 91 -2.71 6.11 1.55
CA ALA A 91 -4.07 5.80 1.97
C ALA A 91 -4.28 4.28 2.21
N VAL A 92 -3.58 3.42 1.47
CA VAL A 92 -3.57 1.97 1.73
C VAL A 92 -3.04 1.66 3.13
N GLU A 93 -1.95 2.33 3.55
CA GLU A 93 -1.38 2.15 4.89
C GLU A 93 -2.32 2.66 5.99
N LEU A 94 -2.97 3.81 5.74
CA LEU A 94 -3.98 4.36 6.64
C LEU A 94 -5.12 3.36 6.86
N LEU A 95 -5.72 2.84 5.79
CA LEU A 95 -6.82 1.90 5.91
C LEU A 95 -6.37 0.59 6.55
N ARG A 96 -5.19 0.05 6.20
CA ARG A 96 -4.67 -1.19 6.78
C ARG A 96 -4.60 -1.14 8.31
N VAL A 97 -4.12 -0.04 8.87
CA VAL A 97 -3.90 0.09 10.33
C VAL A 97 -5.09 0.73 11.03
N GLY A 98 -5.66 1.78 10.44
CA GLY A 98 -6.58 2.70 11.10
C GLY A 98 -8.07 2.46 10.83
N ARG A 99 -8.46 1.54 9.92
CA ARG A 99 -9.86 1.43 9.46
C ARG A 99 -10.91 1.36 10.58
N ASP A 100 -10.60 0.72 11.70
CA ASP A 100 -11.54 0.52 12.82
C ASP A 100 -11.68 1.76 13.72
N ARG A 101 -10.86 2.80 13.50
CA ARG A 101 -10.81 4.05 14.27
C ARG A 101 -11.19 5.29 13.45
N ILE A 102 -11.40 5.13 12.15
CA ILE A 102 -11.78 6.21 11.24
C ILE A 102 -13.30 6.24 11.15
N ASN A 103 -13.90 7.36 11.55
CA ASN A 103 -15.34 7.59 11.41
C ASN A 103 -15.66 8.51 10.22
N ASP A 104 -14.67 9.26 9.74
CA ASP A 104 -14.83 10.30 8.73
C ASP A 104 -13.54 10.42 7.92
N LEU A 105 -13.58 10.05 6.64
CA LEU A 105 -12.44 10.05 5.72
C LEU A 105 -11.96 11.46 5.38
N SER A 106 -12.86 12.45 5.41
CA SER A 106 -12.52 13.83 5.07
C SER A 106 -11.47 14.41 6.02
N ARG A 107 -11.44 13.95 7.29
CA ARG A 107 -10.43 14.32 8.30
C ARG A 107 -9.03 13.77 8.00
N TYR A 108 -8.92 12.89 7.02
CA TYR A 108 -7.69 12.25 6.57
C TYR A 108 -7.33 12.63 5.13
N GLY A 109 -8.01 13.62 4.54
CA GLY A 109 -7.72 14.07 3.18
C GLY A 109 -8.19 13.10 2.11
N LEU A 110 -9.17 12.26 2.45
CA LEU A 110 -9.69 11.22 1.57
C LEU A 110 -11.19 11.41 1.31
N GLU A 111 -11.58 11.03 0.10
CA GLU A 111 -12.96 10.93 -0.34
C GLU A 111 -13.17 9.52 -0.91
N ALA A 112 -14.29 8.87 -0.56
CA ALA A 112 -14.67 7.62 -1.18
C ALA A 112 -15.36 7.87 -2.53
N VAL A 113 -14.92 7.17 -3.58
CA VAL A 113 -15.38 7.37 -4.96
C VAL A 113 -15.69 6.04 -5.64
N GLY A 114 -16.40 6.08 -6.76
CA GLY A 114 -16.73 4.86 -7.52
C GLY A 114 -17.47 3.84 -6.67
N GLU A 115 -16.96 2.61 -6.66
CA GLU A 115 -17.51 1.51 -5.84
C GLU A 115 -17.29 1.71 -4.33
N GLY A 116 -16.45 2.66 -3.94
CA GLY A 116 -16.22 3.04 -2.55
C GLY A 116 -17.30 3.91 -1.92
N GLN A 117 -18.18 4.52 -2.73
CA GLN A 117 -19.18 5.47 -2.24
C GLN A 117 -20.12 4.84 -1.20
N GLY A 118 -20.30 5.53 -0.07
CA GLY A 118 -21.17 5.08 1.02
C GLY A 118 -20.60 3.95 1.89
N LEU A 119 -19.40 3.45 1.59
CA LEU A 119 -18.74 2.43 2.40
C LEU A 119 -18.09 3.02 3.65
N SER A 120 -18.12 2.25 4.74
CA SER A 120 -17.29 2.55 5.91
C SER A 120 -15.81 2.30 5.61
N PRO A 121 -14.87 2.90 6.35
CA PRO A 121 -13.44 2.62 6.18
C PRO A 121 -13.06 1.14 6.31
N ALA A 122 -13.76 0.39 7.17
CA ALA A 122 -13.58 -1.06 7.29
C ALA A 122 -14.05 -1.80 6.03
N ALA A 123 -15.19 -1.40 5.46
CA ALA A 123 -15.69 -1.97 4.20
C ALA A 123 -14.80 -1.59 3.00
N LEU A 124 -14.28 -0.36 2.95
CA LEU A 124 -13.29 0.06 1.95
C LEU A 124 -12.04 -0.80 1.99
N HIS A 125 -11.49 -1.02 3.19
CA HIS A 125 -10.35 -1.92 3.35
C HIS A 125 -10.68 -3.36 2.91
N ALA A 126 -11.85 -3.88 3.28
CA ALA A 126 -12.29 -5.23 2.90
C ALA A 126 -12.42 -5.39 1.38
N GLN A 127 -12.82 -4.34 0.66
CA GLN A 127 -12.89 -4.32 -0.80
C GLN A 127 -11.55 -4.05 -1.49
N LEU A 128 -10.66 -3.29 -0.84
CA LEU A 128 -9.34 -2.93 -1.36
C LEU A 128 -8.38 -4.12 -1.33
N VAL A 129 -8.40 -4.93 -0.26
CA VAL A 129 -7.50 -6.08 -0.10
C VAL A 129 -7.56 -7.05 -1.29
N PRO A 130 -8.73 -7.59 -1.72
CA PRO A 130 -8.76 -8.51 -2.85
C PRO A 130 -8.29 -7.88 -4.16
N ARG A 131 -8.51 -6.58 -4.38
CA ARG A 131 -7.99 -5.85 -5.55
C ARG A 131 -6.48 -5.77 -5.55
N LEU A 132 -5.89 -5.36 -4.42
CA LEU A 132 -4.44 -5.33 -4.24
C LEU A 132 -3.82 -6.71 -4.48
N MET A 133 -4.44 -7.76 -3.95
CA MET A 133 -3.96 -9.13 -4.12
C MET A 133 -4.05 -9.59 -5.58
N ALA A 134 -5.16 -9.33 -6.28
CA ALA A 134 -5.32 -9.70 -7.68
C ALA A 134 -4.29 -9.02 -8.59
N VAL A 135 -4.03 -7.72 -8.41
CA VAL A 135 -3.05 -7.00 -9.22
C VAL A 135 -1.61 -7.43 -8.88
N ALA A 136 -1.30 -7.67 -7.61
CA ALA A 136 0.02 -8.13 -7.20
C ALA A 136 0.31 -9.58 -7.65
N GLU A 137 -0.71 -10.44 -7.67
CA GLU A 137 -0.66 -11.78 -8.25
C GLU A 137 -0.33 -11.73 -9.75
N ALA A 138 -1.04 -10.89 -10.50
CA ALA A 138 -0.77 -10.68 -11.92
C ALA A 138 0.68 -10.18 -12.16
N ARG A 139 1.21 -9.30 -11.29
CA ARG A 139 2.62 -8.87 -11.35
C ARG A 139 3.58 -10.02 -11.16
N ARG A 140 3.34 -10.92 -10.20
CA ARG A 140 4.19 -12.11 -9.98
C ARG A 140 4.24 -12.97 -11.23
N GLN A 141 3.07 -13.26 -11.81
CA GLN A 141 2.95 -14.10 -13.01
C GLN A 141 3.63 -13.49 -14.24
N ALA A 142 3.64 -12.15 -14.36
CA ALA A 142 4.36 -11.44 -15.43
C ALA A 142 5.88 -11.34 -15.20
N SER A 143 6.34 -11.58 -13.97
CA SER A 143 7.76 -11.51 -13.58
C SER A 143 8.44 -12.87 -13.51
N THR A 144 7.70 -13.96 -13.77
CA THR A 144 8.18 -15.36 -13.80
C THR A 144 8.40 -15.80 -15.24
#